data_AF-H8N2F1-F1
#
_entry.id   AF-H8N2F1-F1
#
_cell.length_a   1.000
_cell.length_b   1.000
_cell.length_c   1.000
_cell.angle_alpha   90.00
_cell.angle_beta   90.00
_cell.angle_gamma   90.00
#
_symmetry.space_group_name_H-M   'P 1'
#
loop_
_entity.id
_entity.type
_entity.pdbx_description
1 polymer ?
#
loop_
_entity_poly.entity_id
_entity_poly.type
_entity_poly.pdbx_seq_one_letter_code
_entity_poly.pdbx_strand_id
1 'polypeptide(L)'
;MRRNILHAFALWTCVTALWGAGCAPVEGAPDAQMELTGESQELSAATGSMAIGRSFFRAVTLTNGKVLVMGGTAAQAELYDPSTGTFTLTGSMAAGRSHHTATRLNDGRVLVTGGNGNSTVNSAELYDPTTGTWSTAAPLTQQRSMHTATLLADGRVLVVGGTTDYPVYSLLESCEIYDPATNTWTTVAPLSPGRRSHTATLLPDGRVLVAAGWTPTYTANAAIYSPSTNTWTQVTPPPTGERYGHAAFLLGNGSVLIAGGERIFSAYQTATVSEVFNPATGTWTTTGSTTHPRQYTQGVSVNGVPVIIGGYGDGNYLGNIERYDVTTQTWSSLSPLLLPRGGHAAAVLTDGSVLVAGGIITNTKTSAERFTLDSSCTPTNCAQQGKTCGFTQDGCGGELYCGLCNGSCINNQCIPTCVPTTCAAQGASCGSIPDGCGGTLDCGSCGTGATCTNNVCTGQTCAHSECTTGGALTKSCSSCANTVCNADSYCCTTAWDSICVSEANQLCGSTCSGGGSCTPTTCAAQGKNCGSIPDGCGGTLNCGTCASGSTCSNNVCVAPACTHSECTAGVALPQGCSSCASTVCAVDPYCCSTYWDGTCVTEAKQMCGNTCL
;
A
#
# COMPACT_ATOMS: atom_id res chain seq x y z
N MET A 1 -3.10 -13.36 24.64
CA MET A 1 -3.81 -14.56 25.14
C MET A 1 -5.32 -14.33 25.07
N ARG A 2 -5.98 -14.70 23.95
CA ARG A 2 -7.43 -14.93 23.92
C ARG A 2 -7.74 -16.04 22.92
N ARG A 3 -8.49 -17.02 23.41
CA ARG A 3 -9.14 -18.13 22.71
C ARG A 3 -10.37 -17.61 21.96
N ASN A 4 -10.67 -18.15 20.79
CA ASN A 4 -12.03 -18.32 20.23
C ASN A 4 -12.07 -19.80 19.77
N ILE A 5 -12.74 -20.71 20.47
CA ILE A 5 -14.19 -21.01 20.50
C ILE A 5 -14.74 -21.31 19.09
N LEU A 6 -14.73 -22.60 18.74
CA LEU A 6 -15.61 -23.21 17.75
C LEU A 6 -16.75 -23.88 18.52
N HIS A 7 -17.99 -23.43 18.30
CA HIS A 7 -19.19 -24.12 18.77
C HIS A 7 -19.56 -25.21 17.74
N ALA A 8 -19.51 -26.47 18.16
CA ALA A 8 -20.17 -27.59 17.48
C ALA A 8 -21.31 -28.09 18.37
N PHE A 9 -22.55 -27.97 17.90
CA PHE A 9 -23.71 -28.61 18.53
C PHE A 9 -23.77 -30.07 18.08
N ALA A 10 -23.50 -31.01 18.99
CA ALA A 10 -23.80 -32.42 18.80
C ALA A 10 -24.98 -32.81 19.71
N LEU A 11 -26.12 -33.18 19.10
CA LEU A 11 -27.24 -33.81 19.79
C LEU A 11 -26.84 -35.23 20.24
N TRP A 12 -26.84 -35.48 21.55
CA TRP A 12 -26.70 -36.81 22.13
C TRP A 12 -28.08 -37.46 22.28
N THR A 13 -28.23 -38.69 21.78
CA THR A 13 -29.29 -39.62 22.21
C THR A 13 -28.68 -40.63 23.18
N CYS A 14 -29.27 -40.72 24.38
CA CYS A 14 -28.89 -41.70 25.40
C CYS A 14 -29.41 -43.09 25.04
N VAL A 15 -28.54 -44.11 25.16
CA VAL A 15 -28.97 -45.50 25.39
C VAL A 15 -28.22 -46.02 26.63
N THR A 16 -28.99 -46.50 27.59
CA THR A 16 -28.58 -47.04 28.89
C THR A 16 -28.36 -48.55 28.84
N ALA A 17 -27.20 -49.03 29.33
CA ALA A 17 -27.00 -50.32 30.03
C ALA A 17 -25.52 -50.40 30.49
N LEU A 18 -25.20 -50.24 31.79
CA LEU A 18 -25.10 -51.27 32.85
C LEU A 18 -23.84 -52.18 32.76
N TRP A 19 -22.88 -51.85 33.65
CA TRP A 19 -21.82 -52.66 34.31
C TRP A 19 -20.52 -53.00 33.56
N GLY A 20 -19.39 -52.55 34.16
CA GLY A 20 -18.16 -53.33 34.28
C GLY A 20 -16.91 -52.83 33.54
N ALA A 21 -16.03 -52.15 34.28
CA ALA A 21 -14.56 -52.14 34.21
C ALA A 21 -13.80 -52.14 32.85
N GLY A 22 -12.87 -51.18 32.72
CA GLY A 22 -11.61 -51.37 31.98
C GLY A 22 -11.40 -50.42 30.80
N CYS A 23 -10.53 -49.43 30.97
CA CYS A 23 -9.93 -48.70 29.85
C CYS A 23 -8.96 -49.62 29.10
N ALA A 24 -9.22 -49.85 27.82
CA ALA A 24 -8.22 -50.27 26.83
C ALA A 24 -8.51 -49.55 25.51
N PRO A 25 -7.49 -49.12 24.74
CA PRO A 25 -7.69 -48.41 23.49
C PRO A 25 -8.09 -49.41 22.40
N VAL A 26 -9.22 -49.17 21.73
CA VAL A 26 -9.57 -49.89 20.51
C VAL A 26 -9.20 -48.98 19.34
N GLU A 27 -8.19 -49.42 18.58
CA GLU A 27 -7.90 -48.94 17.24
C GLU A 27 -9.11 -49.19 16.33
N GLY A 28 -9.45 -48.19 15.50
CA GLY A 28 -10.41 -48.35 14.41
C GLY A 28 -11.58 -47.38 14.46
N ALA A 29 -11.34 -46.13 14.04
CA ALA A 29 -12.39 -45.29 13.46
C ALA A 29 -11.83 -44.75 12.13
N PRO A 30 -12.57 -44.88 11.01
CA PRO A 30 -12.09 -44.42 9.71
C PRO A 30 -11.98 -42.89 9.73
N ASP A 31 -10.91 -42.38 9.10
CA ASP A 31 -10.72 -40.96 8.82
C ASP A 31 -12.01 -40.39 8.25
N ALA A 32 -12.69 -39.55 9.05
CA ALA A 32 -13.67 -38.62 8.54
C ALA A 32 -12.90 -37.56 7.76
N GLN A 33 -12.60 -37.86 6.50
CA GLN A 33 -12.27 -36.88 5.47
C GLN A 33 -13.41 -35.86 5.47
N MET A 34 -13.17 -34.70 6.07
CA MET A 34 -13.97 -33.53 5.82
C MET A 34 -13.60 -33.08 4.40
N GLU A 35 -14.36 -33.55 3.41
CA GLU A 35 -14.35 -32.96 2.07
C GLU A 35 -14.75 -31.49 2.21
N LEU A 36 -13.74 -30.62 2.22
CA LEU A 36 -13.91 -29.21 1.93
C LEU A 36 -14.40 -29.11 0.49
N THR A 37 -15.65 -28.74 0.33
CA THR A 37 -16.22 -28.41 -0.98
C THR A 37 -15.50 -27.18 -1.54
N GLY A 38 -14.51 -27.40 -2.40
CA GLY A 38 -14.42 -26.72 -3.71
C GLY A 38 -13.93 -25.28 -3.80
N GLU A 39 -12.98 -24.82 -2.98
CA GLU A 39 -12.11 -23.70 -3.35
C GLU A 39 -10.65 -24.15 -3.26
N SER A 40 -9.92 -24.12 -4.38
CA SER A 40 -8.50 -24.42 -4.48
C SER A 40 -7.70 -23.35 -3.74
N GLN A 41 -7.54 -23.47 -2.41
CA GLN A 41 -6.70 -22.53 -1.67
C GLN A 41 -5.22 -22.73 -2.05
N GLU A 42 -4.69 -21.75 -2.76
CA GLU A 42 -3.27 -21.62 -3.07
C GLU A 42 -2.50 -21.37 -1.77
N LEU A 43 -1.90 -22.40 -1.17
CA LEU A 43 -1.20 -22.29 0.11
C LEU A 43 0.30 -22.51 -0.04
N SER A 44 1.08 -21.71 0.69
CA SER A 44 2.51 -21.94 0.87
C SER A 44 2.74 -23.06 1.88
N ALA A 45 3.57 -24.04 1.52
CA ALA A 45 3.96 -25.15 2.38
C ALA A 45 5.48 -25.23 2.50
N ALA A 46 5.98 -25.50 3.71
CA ALA A 46 7.39 -25.76 3.91
C ALA A 46 7.81 -27.02 3.15
N THR A 47 9.01 -26.99 2.57
CA THR A 47 9.65 -28.17 1.97
C THR A 47 10.99 -28.42 2.66
N GLY A 48 11.79 -29.37 2.16
CA GLY A 48 13.11 -29.63 2.71
C GLY A 48 13.98 -28.37 2.80
N SER A 49 14.96 -28.40 3.70
CA SER A 49 15.89 -27.29 3.88
C SER A 49 17.20 -27.54 3.13
N MET A 50 17.79 -26.46 2.62
CA MET A 50 19.15 -26.48 2.09
C MET A 50 20.14 -26.75 3.25
N ALA A 51 21.19 -27.50 2.96
CA ALA A 51 22.32 -27.70 3.86
C ALA A 51 23.11 -26.40 4.07
N ILE A 52 23.06 -25.49 3.09
CA ILE A 52 23.85 -24.26 3.08
C ILE A 52 22.92 -23.04 3.04
N GLY A 53 23.20 -22.08 3.90
CA GLY A 53 22.48 -20.82 3.95
C GLY A 53 22.86 -19.88 2.81
N ARG A 54 21.90 -19.40 2.02
CA ARG A 54 22.17 -18.61 0.80
C ARG A 54 21.33 -17.35 0.73
N SER A 55 21.93 -16.29 0.19
CA SER A 55 21.29 -15.03 -0.20
C SER A 55 21.93 -14.50 -1.49
N PHE A 56 21.16 -13.82 -2.34
CA PHE A 56 21.62 -13.30 -3.64
C PHE A 56 22.25 -14.38 -4.55
N PHE A 57 21.62 -15.55 -4.54
CA PHE A 57 22.04 -16.75 -5.25
C PHE A 57 21.09 -17.01 -6.44
N ARG A 58 21.23 -18.14 -7.13
CA ARG A 58 20.34 -18.53 -8.23
C ARG A 58 19.76 -19.92 -8.03
N ALA A 59 18.51 -20.06 -8.46
CA ALA A 59 17.80 -21.34 -8.58
C ALA A 59 17.40 -21.51 -10.05
N VAL A 60 17.77 -22.63 -10.67
CA VAL A 60 17.51 -22.92 -12.08
C VAL A 60 16.88 -24.30 -12.21
N THR A 61 15.65 -24.34 -12.74
CA THR A 61 14.98 -25.61 -13.09
C THR A 61 15.73 -26.27 -14.23
N LEU A 62 16.15 -27.52 -14.02
CA LEU A 62 16.90 -28.33 -14.97
C LEU A 62 15.94 -29.12 -15.88
N THR A 63 16.48 -29.66 -16.98
CA THR A 63 15.72 -30.48 -17.94
C THR A 63 15.15 -31.77 -17.35
N ASN A 64 15.76 -32.27 -16.26
CA ASN A 64 15.29 -33.43 -15.51
C ASN A 64 14.25 -33.10 -14.43
N GLY A 65 13.76 -31.85 -14.36
CA GLY A 65 12.76 -31.40 -13.40
C GLY A 65 13.28 -31.01 -12.02
N LYS A 66 14.55 -31.32 -11.69
CA LYS A 66 15.19 -30.85 -10.45
C LYS A 66 15.53 -29.38 -10.53
N VAL A 67 15.73 -28.73 -9.39
CA VAL A 67 16.21 -27.33 -9.33
C VAL A 67 17.65 -27.30 -8.81
N LEU A 68 18.55 -26.76 -9.62
CA LEU A 68 19.91 -26.44 -9.19
C LEU A 68 19.91 -25.13 -8.41
N VAL A 69 20.39 -25.19 -7.18
CA VAL A 69 20.59 -24.04 -6.28
C VAL A 69 22.08 -23.81 -6.09
N MET A 70 22.56 -22.61 -6.44
CA MET A 70 24.00 -22.32 -6.47
C MET A 70 24.34 -20.88 -6.07
N GLY A 71 25.50 -20.72 -5.44
CA GLY A 71 26.07 -19.45 -4.99
C GLY A 71 25.48 -18.95 -3.67
N GLY A 72 25.49 -17.63 -3.48
CA GLY A 72 25.21 -16.99 -2.20
C GLY A 72 26.38 -17.12 -1.24
N THR A 73 27.58 -16.78 -1.73
CA THR A 73 28.92 -16.90 -1.12
C THR A 73 29.46 -18.33 -0.90
N ALA A 74 28.63 -19.36 -1.09
CA ALA A 74 29.07 -20.76 -1.08
C ALA A 74 29.48 -21.26 -2.47
N ALA A 75 30.53 -22.09 -2.52
CA ALA A 75 30.98 -22.78 -3.72
C ALA A 75 30.14 -24.04 -4.01
N GLN A 76 29.68 -24.73 -2.96
CA GLN A 76 28.86 -25.92 -3.12
C GLN A 76 27.50 -25.57 -3.72
N ALA A 77 26.97 -26.46 -4.53
CA ALA A 77 25.62 -26.39 -5.09
C ALA A 77 24.76 -27.55 -4.56
N GLU A 78 23.45 -27.37 -4.64
CA GLU A 78 22.47 -28.34 -4.19
C GLU A 78 21.40 -28.56 -5.26
N LEU A 79 20.88 -29.78 -5.33
CA LEU A 79 19.75 -30.16 -6.15
C LEU A 79 18.53 -30.33 -5.25
N TYR A 80 17.49 -29.56 -5.52
CA TYR A 80 16.15 -29.81 -5.00
C TYR A 80 15.43 -30.80 -5.91
N ASP A 81 14.90 -31.87 -5.32
CA ASP A 81 14.05 -32.84 -6.00
C ASP A 81 12.58 -32.60 -5.64
N PRO A 82 11.75 -32.11 -6.59
CA PRO A 82 10.33 -31.85 -6.33
C PRO A 82 9.51 -33.08 -5.92
N SER A 83 9.94 -34.28 -6.30
CA SER A 83 9.20 -35.51 -6.04
C SER A 83 9.32 -35.97 -4.58
N THR A 84 10.45 -35.67 -3.95
CA THR A 84 10.73 -36.01 -2.55
C THR A 84 10.70 -34.80 -1.62
N GLY A 85 10.75 -33.59 -2.18
CA GLY A 85 10.85 -32.34 -1.41
C GLY A 85 12.19 -32.17 -0.71
N THR A 86 13.26 -32.82 -1.17
CA THR A 86 14.57 -32.83 -0.48
C THR A 86 15.67 -32.13 -1.26
N PHE A 87 16.59 -31.50 -0.53
CA PHE A 87 17.85 -30.98 -1.06
C PHE A 87 18.97 -32.02 -0.92
N THR A 88 19.80 -32.14 -1.96
CA THR A 88 20.99 -33.01 -1.97
C THR A 88 22.19 -32.24 -2.52
N LEU A 89 23.37 -32.42 -1.94
CA LEU A 89 24.60 -31.81 -2.47
C LEU A 89 24.94 -32.42 -3.84
N THR A 90 25.43 -31.57 -4.74
CA THR A 90 26.00 -31.98 -6.05
C THR A 90 27.43 -31.45 -6.16
N GLY A 91 28.03 -31.50 -7.35
CA GLY A 91 29.32 -30.86 -7.62
C GLY A 91 29.36 -29.40 -7.18
N SER A 92 30.56 -28.88 -6.97
CA SER A 92 30.79 -27.51 -6.50
C SER A 92 31.47 -26.67 -7.57
N MET A 93 31.15 -25.37 -7.59
CA MET A 93 31.92 -24.38 -8.33
C MET A 93 33.35 -24.28 -7.76
N ALA A 94 34.28 -23.76 -8.54
CA ALA A 94 35.65 -23.50 -8.10
C ALA A 94 35.71 -22.46 -6.97
N ALA A 95 34.81 -21.47 -6.97
CA ALA A 95 34.71 -20.45 -5.94
C ALA A 95 33.26 -20.01 -5.69
N GLY A 96 32.97 -19.70 -4.43
CA GLY A 96 31.67 -19.17 -4.02
C GLY A 96 31.48 -17.73 -4.49
N ARG A 97 30.23 -17.41 -4.87
CA ARG A 97 29.88 -16.11 -5.46
C ARG A 97 28.41 -15.73 -5.21
N SER A 98 28.11 -14.45 -5.09
CA SER A 98 26.75 -13.89 -5.07
C SER A 98 26.55 -12.91 -6.23
N HIS A 99 25.31 -12.49 -6.51
CA HIS A 99 24.99 -11.54 -7.59
C HIS A 99 25.51 -11.93 -8.99
N HIS A 100 25.79 -13.22 -9.20
CA HIS A 100 26.10 -13.82 -10.50
C HIS A 100 24.80 -14.06 -11.29
N THR A 101 24.93 -14.39 -12.57
CA THR A 101 23.83 -14.93 -13.36
C THR A 101 24.02 -16.42 -13.59
N ALA A 102 22.93 -17.15 -13.73
CA ALA A 102 22.91 -18.57 -14.07
C ALA A 102 21.90 -18.78 -15.19
N THR A 103 22.37 -19.22 -16.36
CA THR A 103 21.56 -19.36 -17.58
C THR A 103 21.57 -20.81 -18.02
N ARG A 104 20.40 -21.45 -18.08
CA ARG A 104 20.26 -22.79 -18.68
C ARG A 104 20.43 -22.66 -20.20
N LEU A 105 21.39 -23.38 -20.77
CA LEU A 105 21.68 -23.41 -22.19
C LEU A 105 20.75 -24.40 -22.92
N ASN A 106 20.73 -24.33 -24.25
CA ASN A 106 19.92 -25.22 -25.09
C ASN A 106 20.30 -26.70 -24.97
N ASP A 107 21.55 -27.00 -24.61
CA ASP A 107 22.03 -28.36 -24.36
C ASP A 107 21.73 -28.87 -22.94
N GLY A 108 21.04 -28.06 -22.12
CA GLY A 108 20.65 -28.40 -20.75
C GLY A 108 21.69 -28.06 -19.68
N ARG A 109 22.93 -27.71 -20.05
CA ARG A 109 23.93 -27.25 -19.08
C ARG A 109 23.54 -25.88 -18.51
N VAL A 110 24.10 -25.51 -17.36
CA VAL A 110 23.87 -24.19 -16.75
C VAL A 110 25.18 -23.40 -16.75
N LEU A 111 25.18 -22.27 -17.46
CA LEU A 111 26.29 -21.32 -17.48
C LEU A 111 26.15 -20.34 -16.31
N VAL A 112 27.15 -20.29 -15.44
CA VAL A 112 27.29 -19.32 -14.35
C VAL A 112 28.35 -18.30 -14.72
N THR A 113 28.05 -17.00 -14.57
CA THR A 113 28.97 -15.92 -14.99
C THR A 113 29.09 -14.82 -13.95
N GLY A 114 30.32 -14.33 -13.74
CA GLY A 114 30.62 -13.18 -12.90
C GLY A 114 30.18 -13.34 -11.44
N GLY A 115 29.77 -12.25 -10.81
CA GLY A 115 29.37 -12.18 -9.41
C GLY A 115 30.48 -11.71 -8.47
N ASN A 116 30.14 -11.64 -7.18
CA ASN A 116 31.03 -11.22 -6.10
C ASN A 116 31.44 -12.44 -5.26
N GLY A 117 32.72 -12.79 -5.33
CA GLY A 117 33.39 -13.67 -4.37
C GLY A 117 34.09 -12.83 -3.30
N ASN A 118 35.40 -13.03 -3.10
CA ASN A 118 36.24 -12.10 -2.33
C ASN A 118 36.38 -10.72 -3.02
N SER A 119 36.20 -10.70 -4.33
CA SER A 119 36.07 -9.52 -5.18
C SER A 119 35.08 -9.84 -6.30
N THR A 120 34.70 -8.85 -7.10
CA THR A 120 34.03 -9.13 -8.37
C THR A 120 34.94 -9.99 -9.26
N VAL A 121 34.38 -11.02 -9.89
CA VAL A 121 35.11 -11.96 -10.74
C VAL A 121 34.68 -11.89 -12.20
N ASN A 122 35.57 -12.28 -13.11
CA ASN A 122 35.29 -12.50 -14.53
C ASN A 122 35.23 -13.98 -14.90
N SER A 123 35.32 -14.90 -13.93
CA SER A 123 35.25 -16.33 -14.21
C SER A 123 33.84 -16.77 -14.56
N ALA A 124 33.76 -17.77 -15.44
CA ALA A 124 32.53 -18.46 -15.81
C ALA A 124 32.71 -19.98 -15.67
N GLU A 125 31.62 -20.68 -15.33
CA GLU A 125 31.62 -22.12 -15.08
C GLU A 125 30.35 -22.74 -15.66
N LEU A 126 30.45 -24.00 -16.09
CA LEU A 126 29.35 -24.78 -16.64
C LEU A 126 29.03 -25.95 -15.73
N TYR A 127 27.77 -26.06 -15.31
CA TYR A 127 27.25 -27.24 -14.64
C TYR A 127 26.60 -28.19 -15.64
N ASP A 128 27.00 -29.46 -15.60
CA ASP A 128 26.37 -30.53 -16.36
C ASP A 128 25.39 -31.31 -15.45
N PRO A 129 24.07 -31.22 -15.68
CA PRO A 129 23.08 -31.90 -14.85
C PRO A 129 23.07 -33.43 -15.02
N THR A 130 23.68 -33.97 -16.08
CA THR A 130 23.73 -35.42 -16.32
C THR A 130 24.78 -36.10 -15.46
N THR A 131 25.93 -35.44 -15.26
CA THR A 131 27.04 -35.94 -14.46
C THR A 131 27.09 -35.34 -13.06
N GLY A 132 26.39 -34.22 -12.83
CA GLY A 132 26.46 -33.46 -11.58
C GLY A 132 27.81 -32.76 -11.38
N THR A 133 28.56 -32.52 -12.45
CA THR A 133 29.92 -31.97 -12.39
C THR A 133 29.98 -30.54 -12.92
N TRP A 134 31.01 -29.80 -12.50
CA TRP A 134 31.31 -28.46 -12.96
C TRP A 134 32.57 -28.46 -13.82
N SER A 135 32.60 -27.59 -14.83
CA SER A 135 33.75 -27.36 -15.69
C SER A 135 33.99 -25.86 -15.88
N THR A 136 35.23 -25.47 -16.11
CA THR A 136 35.58 -24.07 -16.40
C THR A 136 35.14 -23.67 -17.81
N ALA A 137 34.45 -22.54 -17.93
CA ALA A 137 34.20 -21.88 -19.20
C ALA A 137 35.22 -20.75 -19.42
N ALA A 138 35.34 -20.26 -20.66
CA ALA A 138 36.18 -19.10 -20.92
C ALA A 138 35.77 -17.91 -20.02
N PRO A 139 36.73 -17.16 -19.46
CA PRO A 139 36.41 -16.01 -18.62
C PRO A 139 35.89 -14.84 -19.47
N LEU A 140 35.04 -14.02 -18.85
CA LEU A 140 34.62 -12.74 -19.40
C LEU A 140 35.83 -11.81 -19.56
N THR A 141 35.79 -10.91 -20.52
CA THR A 141 36.84 -9.89 -20.71
C THR A 141 36.86 -8.88 -19.57
N GLN A 142 35.71 -8.61 -18.95
CA GLN A 142 35.57 -7.70 -17.83
C GLN A 142 34.88 -8.40 -16.65
N GLN A 143 35.45 -8.26 -15.44
CA GLN A 143 34.78 -8.70 -14.21
C GLN A 143 33.48 -7.95 -14.01
N ARG A 144 32.42 -8.60 -13.52
CA ARG A 144 31.12 -7.96 -13.32
C ARG A 144 30.25 -8.69 -12.31
N SER A 145 29.40 -7.94 -11.61
CA SER A 145 28.30 -8.46 -10.80
C SER A 145 27.04 -7.62 -10.99
N MET A 146 25.89 -8.15 -10.57
CA MET A 146 24.57 -7.48 -10.75
C MET A 146 24.25 -7.14 -12.22
N HIS A 147 24.88 -7.85 -13.16
CA HIS A 147 24.60 -7.82 -14.59
C HIS A 147 23.42 -8.73 -14.93
N THR A 148 22.94 -8.63 -16.16
CA THR A 148 21.96 -9.57 -16.72
C THR A 148 22.63 -10.52 -17.71
N ALA A 149 22.04 -11.71 -17.86
CA ALA A 149 22.44 -12.68 -18.87
C ALA A 149 21.18 -13.23 -19.55
N THR A 150 21.12 -13.14 -20.88
CA THR A 150 19.97 -13.53 -21.68
C THR A 150 20.40 -14.59 -22.69
N LEU A 151 19.80 -15.77 -22.63
CA LEU A 151 19.92 -16.77 -23.68
C LEU A 151 19.24 -16.22 -24.94
N LEU A 152 19.97 -16.14 -26.04
CA LEU A 152 19.48 -15.70 -27.34
C LEU A 152 18.86 -16.85 -28.12
N ALA A 153 18.07 -16.54 -29.14
CA ALA A 153 17.37 -17.53 -29.97
C ALA A 153 18.32 -18.51 -30.69
N ASP A 154 19.56 -18.10 -30.95
CA ASP A 154 20.60 -18.93 -31.56
C ASP A 154 21.41 -19.77 -30.55
N GLY A 155 21.06 -19.71 -29.26
CA GLY A 155 21.71 -20.47 -28.18
C GLY A 155 22.93 -19.79 -27.57
N ARG A 156 23.36 -18.62 -28.07
CA ARG A 156 24.41 -17.82 -27.42
C ARG A 156 23.85 -17.07 -26.21
N VAL A 157 24.72 -16.57 -25.33
CA VAL A 157 24.29 -15.83 -24.13
C VAL A 157 24.83 -14.40 -24.17
N LEU A 158 23.92 -13.43 -24.22
CA LEU A 158 24.26 -12.01 -24.09
C LEU A 158 24.37 -11.63 -22.61
N VAL A 159 25.48 -11.01 -22.23
CA VAL A 159 25.72 -10.44 -20.90
C VAL A 159 25.82 -8.93 -21.00
N VAL A 160 25.08 -8.22 -20.15
CA VAL A 160 24.92 -6.77 -20.23
C VAL A 160 25.19 -6.08 -18.89
N GLY A 161 26.05 -5.06 -18.95
CA GLY A 161 26.29 -4.12 -17.85
C GLY A 161 26.72 -4.76 -16.53
N GLY A 162 26.19 -4.25 -15.42
CA GLY A 162 26.61 -4.63 -14.07
C GLY A 162 27.62 -3.66 -13.49
N THR A 163 28.35 -4.10 -12.48
CA THR A 163 29.33 -3.27 -11.77
C THR A 163 30.56 -4.07 -11.35
N THR A 164 31.64 -3.35 -11.04
CA THR A 164 32.86 -3.88 -10.43
C THR A 164 33.01 -3.36 -9.00
N ASP A 165 33.60 -4.17 -8.13
CA ASP A 165 34.01 -3.76 -6.78
C ASP A 165 35.37 -3.02 -6.78
N TYR A 166 35.76 -2.53 -5.61
CA TYR A 166 37.02 -1.83 -5.32
C TYR A 166 38.27 -2.55 -5.87
N PRO A 167 39.33 -1.85 -6.35
CA PRO A 167 39.61 -0.41 -6.22
C PRO A 167 38.85 0.51 -7.18
N VAL A 168 38.22 -0.03 -8.23
CA VAL A 168 37.50 0.78 -9.20
C VAL A 168 36.04 0.35 -9.20
N TYR A 169 35.24 0.99 -8.35
CA TYR A 169 33.80 0.90 -8.49
C TYR A 169 33.38 1.58 -9.79
N SER A 170 32.87 0.80 -10.74
CA SER A 170 32.44 1.30 -12.03
C SER A 170 31.13 0.64 -12.44
N LEU A 171 30.26 1.41 -13.09
CA LEU A 171 29.11 0.86 -13.81
C LEU A 171 29.55 0.54 -15.23
N LEU A 172 29.28 -0.70 -15.64
CA LEU A 172 29.76 -1.20 -16.91
C LEU A 172 28.79 -0.85 -18.03
N GLU A 173 29.34 -0.28 -19.09
CA GLU A 173 28.68 -0.20 -20.40
C GLU A 173 28.97 -1.46 -21.24
N SER A 174 30.03 -2.20 -20.89
CA SER A 174 30.48 -3.34 -21.68
C SER A 174 29.43 -4.45 -21.73
N CYS A 175 29.26 -4.97 -22.94
CA CYS A 175 28.38 -6.09 -23.24
C CYS A 175 29.18 -7.17 -23.97
N GLU A 176 28.87 -8.42 -23.71
CA GLU A 176 29.61 -9.56 -24.27
C GLU A 176 28.65 -10.69 -24.65
N ILE A 177 28.94 -11.42 -25.72
CA ILE A 177 28.20 -12.62 -26.11
C ILE A 177 29.10 -13.85 -25.92
N TYR A 178 28.60 -14.83 -25.17
CA TYR A 178 29.20 -16.16 -25.05
C TYR A 178 28.66 -17.10 -26.11
N ASP A 179 29.57 -17.74 -26.83
CA ASP A 179 29.26 -18.86 -27.72
C ASP A 179 29.62 -20.19 -27.02
N PRO A 180 28.61 -21.02 -26.66
CA PRO A 180 28.85 -22.31 -26.00
C PRO A 180 29.46 -23.38 -26.93
N ALA A 181 29.38 -23.22 -28.25
CA ALA A 181 29.94 -24.18 -29.21
C ALA A 181 31.46 -24.04 -29.32
N THR A 182 31.97 -22.80 -29.24
CA THR A 182 33.41 -22.50 -29.29
C THR A 182 34.01 -22.23 -27.91
N ASN A 183 33.18 -22.08 -26.87
CA ASN A 183 33.59 -21.66 -25.54
C ASN A 183 34.38 -20.34 -25.57
N THR A 184 33.83 -19.31 -26.24
CA THR A 184 34.49 -18.01 -26.38
C THR A 184 33.54 -16.85 -26.10
N TRP A 185 34.09 -15.75 -25.62
CA TRP A 185 33.38 -14.47 -25.46
C TRP A 185 33.75 -13.51 -26.58
N THR A 186 32.76 -12.77 -27.08
CA THR A 186 32.95 -11.67 -28.05
C THR A 186 32.36 -10.39 -27.48
N THR A 187 33.16 -9.32 -27.42
CA THR A 187 32.67 -8.00 -27.05
C THR A 187 31.72 -7.46 -28.11
N VAL A 188 30.59 -6.91 -27.65
CA VAL A 188 29.55 -6.33 -28.52
C VAL A 188 29.31 -4.86 -28.17
N ALA A 189 28.43 -4.18 -28.90
CA ALA A 189 28.18 -2.76 -28.72
C ALA A 189 27.86 -2.42 -27.25
N PRO A 190 28.42 -1.32 -26.71
CA PRO A 190 28.23 -0.96 -25.31
C PRO A 190 26.84 -0.36 -25.05
N LEU A 191 26.30 -0.63 -23.86
CA LEU A 191 25.07 -0.03 -23.33
C LEU A 191 25.42 1.25 -22.57
N SER A 192 25.19 2.41 -23.18
CA SER A 192 25.41 3.71 -22.53
C SER A 192 24.09 4.38 -22.11
N PRO A 193 24.00 4.99 -20.90
CA PRO A 193 25.00 4.90 -19.82
C PRO A 193 25.00 3.51 -19.18
N GLY A 194 26.14 3.13 -18.59
CA GLY A 194 26.29 1.86 -17.87
C GLY A 194 25.36 1.78 -16.66
N ARG A 195 24.87 0.57 -16.35
CA ARG A 195 23.88 0.35 -15.27
C ARG A 195 23.96 -1.05 -14.67
N ARG A 196 23.52 -1.19 -13.43
CA ARG A 196 23.40 -2.48 -12.69
C ARG A 196 21.98 -2.72 -12.21
N SER A 197 21.65 -3.96 -11.86
CA SER A 197 20.33 -4.33 -11.29
C SER A 197 19.14 -3.93 -12.20
N HIS A 198 19.39 -3.88 -13.51
CA HIS A 198 18.38 -3.76 -14.56
C HIS A 198 17.81 -5.14 -14.88
N THR A 199 16.71 -5.18 -15.64
CA THR A 199 16.19 -6.42 -16.22
C THR A 199 16.52 -6.50 -17.69
N ALA A 200 16.65 -7.72 -18.22
CA ALA A 200 16.85 -7.97 -19.65
C ALA A 200 15.91 -9.10 -20.11
N THR A 201 15.09 -8.82 -21.11
CA THR A 201 14.06 -9.73 -21.62
C THR A 201 14.29 -9.99 -23.10
N LEU A 202 14.42 -11.27 -23.49
CA LEU A 202 14.41 -11.67 -24.89
C LEU A 202 13.01 -11.45 -25.45
N LEU A 203 12.90 -10.65 -26.51
CA LEU A 203 11.65 -10.38 -27.22
C LEU A 203 11.37 -11.47 -28.26
N PRO A 204 10.12 -11.67 -28.69
CA PRO A 204 9.76 -12.69 -29.68
C PRO A 204 10.45 -12.54 -31.03
N ASP A 205 10.89 -11.32 -31.37
CA ASP A 205 11.62 -11.02 -32.60
C ASP A 205 13.15 -11.23 -32.48
N GLY A 206 13.63 -11.77 -31.36
CA GLY A 206 15.04 -12.06 -31.11
C GLY A 206 15.87 -10.89 -30.60
N ARG A 207 15.27 -9.69 -30.45
CA ARG A 207 15.94 -8.55 -29.80
C ARG A 207 15.89 -8.69 -28.27
N VAL A 208 16.70 -7.91 -27.55
CA VAL A 208 16.72 -7.92 -26.08
C VAL A 208 16.36 -6.53 -25.54
N LEU A 209 15.27 -6.43 -24.79
CA LEU A 209 14.91 -5.23 -24.05
C LEU A 209 15.66 -5.20 -22.72
N VAL A 210 16.44 -4.14 -22.49
CA VAL A 210 17.00 -3.79 -21.19
C VAL A 210 16.20 -2.65 -20.59
N ALA A 211 15.66 -2.84 -19.39
CA ALA A 211 14.80 -1.86 -18.73
C ALA A 211 15.36 -1.43 -17.36
N ALA A 212 15.32 -0.11 -17.15
CA ALA A 212 15.69 0.61 -15.93
C ALA A 212 17.06 0.19 -15.36
N GLY A 213 17.18 0.04 -14.03
CA GLY A 213 18.45 -0.21 -13.34
C GLY A 213 19.06 1.04 -12.74
N TRP A 214 20.05 0.83 -11.87
CA TRP A 214 20.69 1.90 -11.12
C TRP A 214 21.80 2.57 -11.95
N THR A 215 21.73 3.90 -12.01
CA THR A 215 22.73 4.81 -12.60
C THR A 215 23.05 5.94 -11.58
N PRO A 216 24.17 6.66 -11.70
CA PRO A 216 24.53 7.71 -10.74
C PRO A 216 23.64 8.94 -10.87
N THR A 217 23.10 9.18 -12.06
CA THR A 217 22.14 10.25 -12.38
C THR A 217 20.70 9.83 -12.11
N TYR A 218 20.50 8.59 -11.68
CA TYR A 218 19.21 7.94 -11.39
C TYR A 218 18.19 7.91 -12.54
N THR A 219 18.53 8.38 -13.74
CA THR A 219 17.59 8.50 -14.85
C THR A 219 16.85 7.21 -15.19
N ALA A 220 15.56 7.32 -15.52
CA ALA A 220 14.80 6.22 -16.11
C ALA A 220 15.32 5.96 -17.54
N ASN A 221 15.56 4.68 -17.87
CA ASN A 221 16.16 4.31 -19.16
C ASN A 221 15.60 2.98 -19.62
N ALA A 222 15.51 2.80 -20.94
CA ALA A 222 15.31 1.51 -21.56
C ALA A 222 16.00 1.50 -22.93
N ALA A 223 16.54 0.36 -23.33
CA ALA A 223 17.19 0.21 -24.62
C ALA A 223 16.95 -1.19 -25.18
N ILE A 224 16.89 -1.30 -26.50
CA ILE A 224 16.74 -2.57 -27.21
C ILE A 224 18.04 -2.88 -27.93
N TYR A 225 18.62 -4.06 -27.65
CA TYR A 225 19.74 -4.59 -28.39
C TYR A 225 19.26 -5.45 -29.56
N SER A 226 19.84 -5.23 -30.74
CA SER A 226 19.63 -6.05 -31.93
C SER A 226 20.86 -6.91 -32.21
N PRO A 227 20.83 -8.23 -31.96
CA PRO A 227 21.99 -9.10 -32.16
C PRO A 227 22.47 -9.20 -33.62
N SER A 228 21.55 -9.06 -34.59
CA SER A 228 21.86 -9.14 -36.02
C SER A 228 22.68 -7.97 -36.54
N THR A 229 22.48 -6.78 -35.96
CA THR A 229 23.19 -5.54 -36.34
C THR A 229 24.25 -5.13 -35.34
N ASN A 230 24.28 -5.77 -34.16
CA ASN A 230 25.12 -5.38 -33.03
C ASN A 230 24.93 -3.90 -32.66
N THR A 231 23.69 -3.47 -32.46
CA THR A 231 23.36 -2.07 -32.14
C THR A 231 22.35 -1.96 -31.00
N TRP A 232 22.47 -0.88 -30.24
CA TRP A 232 21.48 -0.46 -29.24
C TRP A 232 20.59 0.65 -29.79
N THR A 233 19.29 0.55 -29.54
CA THR A 233 18.31 1.61 -29.81
C THR A 233 17.70 2.04 -28.48
N GLN A 234 17.81 3.32 -28.13
CA GLN A 234 17.16 3.87 -26.95
C GLN A 234 15.64 3.86 -27.13
N VAL A 235 14.92 3.49 -26.07
CA VAL A 235 13.45 3.51 -26.05
C VAL A 235 13.01 4.87 -25.52
N THR A 236 12.25 5.61 -26.33
CA THR A 236 11.74 6.95 -26.00
C THR A 236 10.23 7.04 -26.21
N PRO A 237 9.46 7.50 -25.21
CA PRO A 237 9.89 7.86 -23.85
C PRO A 237 10.36 6.64 -23.03
N PRO A 238 11.24 6.83 -22.03
CA PRO A 238 11.63 5.77 -21.10
C PRO A 238 10.44 5.35 -20.20
N PRO A 239 10.53 4.24 -19.45
CA PRO A 239 9.54 3.92 -18.42
C PRO A 239 9.43 5.06 -17.40
N THR A 240 8.26 5.18 -16.78
CA THR A 240 8.03 6.19 -15.75
C THR A 240 8.76 5.84 -14.46
N GLY A 241 9.45 6.85 -13.93
CA GLY A 241 10.16 6.70 -12.67
C GLY A 241 11.38 5.79 -12.75
N GLU A 242 12.25 6.02 -11.79
CA GLU A 242 13.53 5.36 -11.66
C GLU A 242 13.32 4.08 -10.83
N ARG A 243 13.86 2.95 -11.28
CA ARG A 243 13.70 1.68 -10.56
C ARG A 243 14.85 0.73 -10.84
N TYR A 244 15.23 -0.05 -9.83
CA TYR A 244 16.20 -1.13 -9.95
C TYR A 244 15.84 -2.28 -9.00
N GLY A 245 16.31 -3.49 -9.30
CA GLY A 245 15.92 -4.67 -8.52
C GLY A 245 14.43 -5.04 -8.65
N HIS A 246 13.81 -4.61 -9.76
CA HIS A 246 12.43 -4.93 -10.15
C HIS A 246 12.40 -6.29 -10.89
N ALA A 247 11.20 -6.85 -11.04
CA ALA A 247 10.94 -8.01 -11.87
C ALA A 247 10.50 -7.58 -13.28
N ALA A 248 10.81 -8.41 -14.28
CA ALA A 248 10.31 -8.26 -15.65
C ALA A 248 9.75 -9.59 -16.15
N PHE A 249 8.67 -9.52 -16.93
CA PHE A 249 7.93 -10.68 -17.41
C PHE A 249 7.60 -10.52 -18.88
N LEU A 250 7.98 -11.48 -19.72
CA LEU A 250 7.50 -11.58 -21.09
C LEU A 250 6.07 -12.14 -21.06
N LEU A 251 5.11 -11.37 -21.57
CA LEU A 251 3.71 -11.75 -21.63
C LEU A 251 3.42 -12.56 -22.90
N GLY A 252 2.33 -13.33 -22.91
CA GLY A 252 1.96 -14.19 -24.05
C GLY A 252 1.70 -13.44 -25.36
N ASN A 253 1.43 -12.13 -25.30
CA ASN A 253 1.28 -11.26 -26.48
C ASN A 253 2.62 -10.64 -26.96
N GLY A 254 3.74 -10.97 -26.32
CA GLY A 254 5.07 -10.44 -26.64
C GLY A 254 5.43 -9.13 -25.94
N SER A 255 4.50 -8.49 -25.23
CA SER A 255 4.80 -7.31 -24.41
C SER A 255 5.59 -7.68 -23.15
N VAL A 256 6.26 -6.69 -22.54
CA VAL A 256 7.05 -6.90 -21.32
C VAL A 256 6.47 -6.10 -20.16
N LEU A 257 6.03 -6.77 -19.11
CA LEU A 257 5.63 -6.15 -17.84
C LEU A 257 6.87 -5.95 -16.97
N ILE A 258 7.04 -4.75 -16.40
CA ILE A 258 7.97 -4.47 -15.32
C ILE A 258 7.21 -4.11 -14.04
N ALA A 259 7.61 -4.68 -12.92
CA ALA A 259 6.90 -4.51 -11.64
C ALA A 259 7.87 -4.53 -10.44
N GLY A 260 7.53 -3.75 -9.42
CA GLY A 260 8.40 -3.50 -8.27
C GLY A 260 9.60 -2.62 -8.62
N GLY A 261 10.69 -2.84 -7.89
CA GLY A 261 11.83 -1.97 -7.74
C GLY A 261 11.65 -0.99 -6.58
N GLU A 262 12.76 -0.48 -6.05
CA GLU A 262 12.72 0.62 -5.08
C GLU A 262 13.30 1.90 -5.70
N ARG A 263 12.62 3.01 -5.45
CA ARG A 263 13.01 4.35 -5.87
C ARG A 263 13.53 5.07 -4.64
N ILE A 264 14.85 5.19 -4.50
CA ILE A 264 15.41 5.96 -3.38
C ILE A 264 15.46 7.43 -3.81
N PHE A 265 14.62 8.28 -3.20
CA PHE A 265 14.97 9.56 -2.55
C PHE A 265 13.69 10.34 -2.20
N SER A 266 13.59 10.72 -0.91
CA SER A 266 12.51 11.44 -0.20
C SER A 266 11.39 10.56 0.39
N ALA A 267 10.89 11.01 1.55
CA ALA A 267 9.94 10.35 2.46
C ALA A 267 8.52 10.12 1.88
N TYR A 268 8.40 9.99 0.57
CA TYR A 268 7.19 9.61 -0.14
C TYR A 268 7.52 8.40 -1.01
N GLN A 269 7.42 7.21 -0.41
CA GLN A 269 7.28 5.95 -1.13
C GLN A 269 6.08 6.07 -2.06
N THR A 270 6.32 6.44 -3.31
CA THR A 270 5.31 6.29 -4.34
C THR A 270 5.41 4.85 -4.83
N ALA A 271 4.33 4.10 -4.59
CA ALA A 271 4.13 2.75 -5.12
C ALA A 271 4.68 2.68 -6.55
N THR A 272 5.54 1.71 -6.84
CA THR A 272 6.04 1.52 -8.20
C THR A 272 4.89 1.02 -9.06
N VAL A 273 4.23 1.96 -9.74
CA VAL A 273 3.30 1.65 -10.81
C VAL A 273 3.98 0.66 -11.74
N SER A 274 3.32 -0.47 -12.00
CA SER A 274 3.84 -1.43 -12.96
C SER A 274 3.62 -0.85 -14.37
N GLU A 275 4.49 -1.21 -15.30
CA GLU A 275 4.39 -0.70 -16.67
C GLU A 275 4.54 -1.83 -17.66
N VAL A 276 3.82 -1.74 -18.77
CA VAL A 276 3.90 -2.68 -19.88
C VAL A 276 4.55 -1.99 -21.06
N PHE A 277 5.62 -2.59 -21.57
CA PHE A 277 6.26 -2.21 -22.82
C PHE A 277 5.67 -2.99 -23.98
N ASN A 278 5.19 -2.28 -25.00
CA ASN A 278 4.79 -2.87 -26.26
C ASN A 278 5.95 -2.77 -27.29
N PRO A 279 6.60 -3.89 -27.67
CA PRO A 279 7.74 -3.85 -28.59
C PRO A 279 7.36 -3.51 -30.04
N ALA A 280 6.10 -3.63 -30.43
CA ALA A 280 5.63 -3.28 -31.77
C ALA A 280 5.53 -1.76 -31.95
N THR A 281 5.13 -1.04 -30.91
CA THR A 281 4.98 0.43 -30.93
C THR A 281 6.17 1.15 -30.28
N GLY A 282 6.97 0.47 -29.46
CA GLY A 282 8.07 1.07 -28.71
C GLY A 282 7.60 1.92 -27.52
N THR A 283 6.40 1.69 -27.01
CA THR A 283 5.78 2.54 -25.99
C THR A 283 5.57 1.83 -24.66
N TRP A 284 5.75 2.57 -23.57
CA TRP A 284 5.37 2.16 -22.21
C TRP A 284 3.95 2.62 -21.89
N THR A 285 3.22 1.80 -21.12
CA THR A 285 1.89 2.15 -20.59
C THR A 285 1.81 1.72 -19.15
N THR A 286 1.30 2.60 -18.28
CA THR A 286 1.08 2.29 -16.86
C THR A 286 -0.05 1.28 -16.70
N THR A 287 0.08 0.39 -15.74
CA THR A 287 -0.92 -0.63 -15.42
C THR A 287 -1.11 -0.77 -13.91
N GLY A 288 -1.84 -1.79 -13.45
CA GLY A 288 -2.03 -2.09 -12.03
C GLY A 288 -0.73 -2.05 -11.23
N SER A 289 -0.82 -1.54 -10.01
CA SER A 289 0.33 -1.44 -9.10
C SER A 289 0.35 -2.60 -8.12
N THR A 290 1.55 -3.04 -7.74
CA THR A 290 1.71 -3.94 -6.60
C THR A 290 1.28 -3.22 -5.32
N THR A 291 0.80 -3.97 -4.34
CA THR A 291 0.36 -3.45 -3.04
C THR A 291 1.49 -2.78 -2.25
N HIS A 292 2.73 -3.24 -2.44
CA HIS A 292 3.93 -2.72 -1.77
C HIS A 292 5.02 -2.42 -2.81
N PRO A 293 5.77 -1.30 -2.70
CA PRO A 293 7.04 -1.13 -3.42
C PRO A 293 8.03 -2.19 -2.92
N ARG A 294 8.83 -2.79 -3.82
CA ARG A 294 9.71 -3.89 -3.42
C ARG A 294 10.98 -3.98 -4.25
N GLN A 295 12.14 -4.08 -3.59
CA GLN A 295 13.39 -4.50 -4.22
C GLN A 295 13.83 -5.88 -3.74
N TYR A 296 14.81 -6.48 -4.42
CA TYR A 296 15.29 -7.84 -4.11
C TYR A 296 14.19 -8.91 -4.09
N THR A 297 13.12 -8.64 -4.84
CA THR A 297 12.01 -9.56 -5.10
C THR A 297 12.43 -10.60 -6.14
N GLN A 298 11.64 -11.66 -6.27
CA GLN A 298 11.68 -12.49 -7.46
C GLN A 298 10.37 -12.49 -8.24
N GLY A 299 10.52 -12.37 -9.56
CA GLY A 299 9.45 -12.56 -10.51
C GLY A 299 9.56 -13.91 -11.21
N VAL A 300 8.47 -14.66 -11.25
CA VAL A 300 8.35 -15.89 -12.05
C VAL A 300 7.09 -15.84 -12.90
N SER A 301 7.11 -16.50 -14.07
CA SER A 301 5.91 -16.71 -14.88
C SER A 301 5.44 -18.15 -14.71
N VAL A 302 4.29 -18.34 -14.07
CA VAL A 302 3.67 -19.65 -13.86
C VAL A 302 2.59 -19.83 -14.91
N ASN A 303 2.80 -20.73 -15.88
CA ASN A 303 1.86 -20.96 -17.00
C ASN A 303 1.43 -19.67 -17.72
N GLY A 304 2.35 -18.71 -17.85
CA GLY A 304 2.09 -17.41 -18.49
C GLY A 304 1.54 -16.32 -17.56
N VAL A 305 1.22 -16.65 -16.30
CA VAL A 305 0.79 -15.69 -15.28
C VAL A 305 2.02 -15.10 -14.57
N PRO A 306 2.26 -13.77 -14.64
CA PRO A 306 3.31 -13.13 -13.85
C PRO A 306 3.01 -13.18 -12.35
N VAL A 307 3.97 -13.64 -11.57
CA VAL A 307 3.90 -13.70 -10.11
C VAL A 307 5.13 -13.04 -9.51
N ILE A 308 4.93 -12.13 -8.56
CA ILE A 308 5.98 -11.44 -7.83
C ILE A 308 5.97 -11.87 -6.37
N ILE A 309 7.16 -12.20 -5.84
CA ILE A 309 7.30 -12.95 -4.60
C ILE A 309 8.21 -12.17 -3.64
N GLY A 310 7.70 -11.88 -2.44
CA GLY A 310 8.45 -11.27 -1.35
C GLY A 310 9.26 -10.04 -1.75
N GLY A 311 10.45 -9.89 -1.19
CA GLY A 311 11.34 -8.75 -1.39
C GLY A 311 11.53 -7.94 -0.10
N TYR A 312 12.02 -6.71 -0.26
CA TYR A 312 12.14 -5.71 0.80
C TYR A 312 11.43 -4.44 0.36
N GLY A 313 10.53 -3.94 1.19
CA GLY A 313 9.63 -2.83 0.92
C GLY A 313 9.03 -2.31 2.22
N ASP A 314 8.66 -1.03 2.28
CA ASP A 314 7.99 -0.44 3.45
C ASP A 314 8.76 -0.66 4.77
N GLY A 315 10.10 -0.60 4.68
CA GLY A 315 11.01 -0.83 5.81
C GLY A 315 11.14 -2.28 6.27
N ASN A 316 10.48 -3.23 5.59
CA ASN A 316 10.36 -4.61 6.05
C ASN A 316 10.63 -5.64 4.93
N TYR A 317 10.97 -6.86 5.33
CA TYR A 317 10.94 -7.98 4.41
C TYR A 317 9.50 -8.41 4.17
N LEU A 318 9.14 -8.61 2.91
CA LEU A 318 7.79 -8.93 2.50
C LEU A 318 7.62 -10.45 2.38
N GLY A 319 6.51 -10.96 2.90
CA GLY A 319 6.04 -12.33 2.68
C GLY A 319 4.94 -12.40 1.63
N ASN A 320 4.39 -11.26 1.20
CA ASN A 320 3.27 -11.26 0.28
C ASN A 320 3.70 -11.74 -1.12
N ILE A 321 2.79 -12.47 -1.76
CA ILE A 321 2.90 -12.94 -3.13
C ILE A 321 1.77 -12.27 -3.89
N GLU A 322 2.04 -11.77 -5.09
CA GLU A 322 1.01 -11.16 -5.93
C GLU A 322 1.08 -11.73 -7.34
N ARG A 323 -0.07 -12.01 -7.93
CA ARG A 323 -0.20 -12.35 -9.34
C ARG A 323 -0.75 -11.18 -10.13
N TYR A 324 -0.31 -11.06 -11.38
CA TYR A 324 -0.83 -10.09 -12.33
C TYR A 324 -1.76 -10.77 -13.33
N ASP A 325 -2.98 -10.27 -13.43
CA ASP A 325 -3.90 -10.66 -14.50
C ASP A 325 -3.74 -9.71 -15.69
N VAL A 326 -3.33 -10.28 -16.83
CA VAL A 326 -3.07 -9.56 -18.07
C VAL A 326 -4.35 -9.01 -18.70
N THR A 327 -5.49 -9.68 -18.48
CA THR A 327 -6.80 -9.32 -19.04
C THR A 327 -7.38 -8.12 -18.32
N THR A 328 -7.41 -8.19 -16.99
CA THR A 328 -7.95 -7.12 -16.14
C THR A 328 -6.93 -6.03 -15.82
N GLN A 329 -5.64 -6.29 -16.07
CA GLN A 329 -4.53 -5.38 -15.82
C GLN A 329 -4.37 -5.00 -14.34
N THR A 330 -4.69 -5.95 -13.45
CA THR A 330 -4.67 -5.77 -12.00
C THR A 330 -3.81 -6.80 -11.29
N TRP A 331 -3.31 -6.42 -10.11
CA TRP A 331 -2.64 -7.34 -9.18
C TRP A 331 -3.62 -7.87 -8.14
N SER A 332 -3.47 -9.13 -7.78
CA SER A 332 -4.21 -9.79 -6.70
C SER A 332 -3.22 -10.43 -5.73
N SER A 333 -3.46 -10.26 -4.43
CA SER A 333 -2.61 -10.86 -3.39
C SER A 333 -2.97 -12.32 -3.20
N LEU A 334 -1.98 -13.20 -3.20
CA LEU A 334 -2.12 -14.62 -2.91
C LEU A 334 -1.78 -14.88 -1.43
N SER A 335 -1.99 -16.12 -0.99
CA SER A 335 -1.51 -16.55 0.33
C SER A 335 -0.03 -16.23 0.49
N PRO A 336 0.37 -15.61 1.60
CA PRO A 336 1.75 -15.19 1.79
C PRO A 336 2.69 -16.39 1.97
N LEU A 337 3.98 -16.13 1.79
CA LEU A 337 5.05 -17.01 2.24
C LEU A 337 4.96 -17.21 3.76
N LEU A 338 5.36 -18.40 4.21
CA LEU A 338 5.49 -18.76 5.62
C LEU A 338 6.53 -17.87 6.33
N LEU A 339 7.58 -17.49 5.60
CA LEU A 339 8.62 -16.60 6.09
C LEU A 339 8.83 -15.45 5.10
N PRO A 340 8.63 -14.19 5.52
CA PRO A 340 8.99 -13.02 4.72
C PRO A 340 10.46 -13.06 4.31
N ARG A 341 10.77 -12.80 3.03
CA ARG A 341 12.15 -12.96 2.53
C ARG A 341 12.46 -12.01 1.36
N GLY A 342 13.66 -11.47 1.37
CA GLY A 342 14.27 -10.73 0.26
C GLY A 342 15.64 -11.32 -0.10
N GLY A 343 16.08 -11.12 -1.35
CA GLY A 343 17.34 -11.69 -1.86
C GLY A 343 17.31 -13.22 -1.93
N HIS A 344 16.12 -13.80 -2.00
CA HIS A 344 15.86 -15.23 -2.16
C HIS A 344 15.93 -15.62 -3.64
N ALA A 345 15.81 -16.91 -3.93
CA ALA A 345 15.63 -17.40 -5.29
C ALA A 345 14.28 -18.11 -5.42
N ALA A 346 13.66 -18.00 -6.59
CA ALA A 346 12.44 -18.71 -6.93
C ALA A 346 12.62 -19.47 -8.24
N ALA A 347 11.99 -20.65 -8.35
CA ALA A 347 12.03 -21.48 -9.55
C ALA A 347 10.67 -22.16 -9.78
N VAL A 348 10.18 -22.08 -11.00
CA VAL A 348 8.96 -22.78 -11.43
C VAL A 348 9.29 -24.25 -11.68
N LEU A 349 8.54 -25.14 -11.06
CA LEU A 349 8.70 -26.59 -11.16
C LEU A 349 7.88 -27.14 -12.34
N THR A 350 8.15 -28.37 -12.74
CA THR A 350 7.51 -29.02 -13.90
C THR A 350 6.01 -29.26 -13.71
N ASP A 351 5.53 -29.28 -12.47
CA ASP A 351 4.11 -29.41 -12.12
C ASP A 351 3.40 -28.05 -11.95
N GLY A 352 4.06 -26.94 -12.30
CA GLY A 352 3.47 -25.60 -12.24
C GLY A 352 3.53 -24.95 -10.86
N SER A 353 4.02 -25.64 -9.83
CA SER A 353 4.28 -25.01 -8.53
C SER A 353 5.59 -24.21 -8.54
N VAL A 354 5.80 -23.40 -7.50
CA VAL A 354 6.99 -22.55 -7.36
C VAL A 354 7.74 -22.92 -6.10
N LEU A 355 9.02 -23.25 -6.24
CA LEU A 355 9.97 -23.33 -5.14
C LEU A 355 10.47 -21.92 -4.81
N VAL A 356 10.48 -21.56 -3.53
CA VAL A 356 11.08 -20.33 -3.02
C VAL A 356 12.07 -20.70 -1.93
N ALA A 357 13.34 -20.29 -2.08
CA ALA A 357 14.42 -20.74 -1.21
C ALA A 357 15.34 -19.61 -0.77
N GLY A 358 15.88 -19.73 0.44
CA GLY A 358 16.91 -18.84 0.98
C GLY A 358 16.44 -17.41 1.21
N GLY A 359 17.37 -16.51 1.49
CA GLY A 359 17.06 -15.13 1.79
C GLY A 359 18.09 -14.49 2.70
N ILE A 360 18.00 -13.17 2.84
CA ILE A 360 18.98 -12.39 3.60
C ILE A 360 18.84 -12.64 5.11
N ILE A 361 17.62 -12.84 5.61
CA ILE A 361 17.34 -12.99 7.04
C ILE A 361 17.81 -14.35 7.58
N THR A 362 18.32 -14.36 8.81
CA THR A 362 19.00 -15.53 9.41
C THR A 362 18.18 -16.81 9.38
N ASN A 363 16.88 -16.73 9.66
CA ASN A 363 15.96 -17.87 9.66
C ASN A 363 15.53 -18.33 8.26
N THR A 364 15.73 -17.53 7.21
CA THR A 364 15.36 -17.94 5.83
C THR A 364 16.51 -18.53 5.05
N LYS A 365 17.76 -18.24 5.42
CA LYS A 365 18.97 -18.61 4.67
C LYS A 365 18.99 -20.05 4.18
N THR A 366 18.58 -21.02 5.00
CA THR A 366 18.51 -22.46 4.64
C THR A 366 17.10 -22.93 4.30
N SER A 367 16.07 -22.20 4.72
CA SER A 367 14.68 -22.60 4.52
C SER A 367 14.26 -22.54 3.05
N ALA A 368 13.36 -23.44 2.68
CA ALA A 368 12.62 -23.36 1.44
C ALA A 368 11.14 -23.69 1.67
N GLU A 369 10.32 -23.14 0.81
CA GLU A 369 8.89 -23.38 0.77
C GLU A 369 8.43 -23.50 -0.68
N ARG A 370 7.24 -24.07 -0.85
CA ARG A 370 6.64 -24.32 -2.15
C ARG A 370 5.19 -23.84 -2.10
N PHE A 371 4.76 -23.14 -3.14
CA PHE A 371 3.35 -22.79 -3.32
C PHE A 371 2.89 -23.20 -4.70
N THR A 372 1.59 -23.42 -4.85
CA THR A 372 0.93 -23.73 -6.12
C THR A 372 0.07 -22.57 -6.56
N LEU A 373 -0.01 -22.35 -7.87
CA LEU A 373 -0.93 -21.41 -8.48
C LEU A 373 -1.98 -22.19 -9.27
N ASP A 374 -3.26 -21.93 -9.03
CA ASP A 374 -4.35 -22.40 -9.89
C ASP A 374 -4.43 -21.52 -11.13
N SER A 375 -3.55 -21.79 -12.09
CA SER A 375 -3.53 -21.08 -13.37
C SER A 375 -4.75 -21.36 -14.27
N SER A 376 -5.64 -22.29 -13.90
CA SER A 376 -6.87 -22.55 -14.65
C SER A 376 -7.99 -21.57 -14.30
N CYS A 377 -7.85 -20.90 -13.16
CA CYS A 377 -8.84 -19.96 -12.67
C CYS A 377 -8.64 -18.57 -13.31
N THR A 378 -9.73 -17.96 -13.78
CA THR A 378 -9.73 -16.60 -14.31
C THR A 378 -10.24 -15.63 -13.24
N PRO A 379 -9.38 -14.78 -12.65
CA PRO A 379 -9.80 -13.87 -11.60
C PRO A 379 -10.73 -12.79 -12.15
N THR A 380 -11.66 -12.34 -11.32
CA THR A 380 -12.51 -11.18 -11.60
C THR A 380 -11.89 -9.93 -10.98
N ASN A 381 -12.17 -8.74 -11.51
CA ASN A 381 -11.71 -7.48 -10.91
C ASN A 381 -12.83 -6.78 -10.10
N CYS A 382 -12.44 -5.74 -9.36
CA CYS A 382 -13.38 -4.94 -8.56
C CYS A 382 -14.56 -4.39 -9.37
N ALA A 383 -14.32 -3.88 -10.59
CA ALA A 383 -15.36 -3.32 -11.43
C ALA A 383 -16.37 -4.38 -11.91
N GLN A 384 -15.89 -5.58 -12.27
CA GLN A 384 -16.73 -6.73 -12.64
C GLN A 384 -17.59 -7.21 -11.47
N GLN A 385 -17.07 -7.11 -10.24
CA GLN A 385 -17.81 -7.41 -9.02
C GLN A 385 -18.66 -6.23 -8.52
N GLY A 386 -18.64 -5.10 -9.23
CA GLY A 386 -19.32 -3.86 -8.85
C GLY A 386 -18.78 -3.23 -7.57
N LYS A 387 -17.60 -3.58 -7.07
CA LYS A 387 -16.98 -3.04 -5.85
C LYS A 387 -16.20 -1.76 -6.14
N THR A 388 -16.32 -0.77 -5.25
CA THR A 388 -15.70 0.56 -5.43
C THR A 388 -14.73 0.96 -4.31
N CYS A 389 -14.70 0.23 -3.18
CA CYS A 389 -13.63 0.34 -2.18
C CYS A 389 -13.52 -0.94 -1.32
N GLY A 390 -12.49 -1.00 -0.47
CA GLY A 390 -12.21 -2.14 0.43
C GLY A 390 -11.59 -3.35 -0.26
N PHE A 391 -11.58 -4.49 0.42
CA PHE A 391 -11.02 -5.75 -0.07
C PHE A 391 -12.11 -6.74 -0.50
N THR A 392 -11.88 -7.49 -1.57
CA THR A 392 -12.79 -8.54 -2.06
C THR A 392 -11.98 -9.69 -2.65
N GLN A 393 -12.51 -10.89 -2.65
CA GLN A 393 -11.85 -12.05 -3.25
C GLN A 393 -11.98 -11.99 -4.78
N ASP A 394 -10.97 -12.41 -5.53
CA ASP A 394 -10.98 -12.45 -6.99
C ASP A 394 -11.67 -13.69 -7.59
N GLY A 395 -12.05 -14.65 -6.73
CA GLY A 395 -12.66 -15.93 -7.13
C GLY A 395 -11.66 -17.04 -7.43
N CYS A 396 -10.36 -16.77 -7.27
CA CYS A 396 -9.26 -17.69 -7.54
C CYS A 396 -8.30 -17.80 -6.33
N GLY A 397 -8.83 -17.60 -5.11
CA GLY A 397 -8.06 -17.60 -3.87
C GLY A 397 -7.19 -16.37 -3.64
N GLY A 398 -7.30 -15.34 -4.49
CA GLY A 398 -6.59 -14.07 -4.32
C GLY A 398 -7.48 -12.96 -3.77
N GLU A 399 -6.89 -12.01 -3.06
CA GLU A 399 -7.58 -10.82 -2.54
C GLU A 399 -7.22 -9.57 -3.38
N LEU A 400 -8.25 -8.84 -3.80
CA LEU A 400 -8.17 -7.58 -4.53
C LEU A 400 -8.36 -6.41 -3.60
N TYR A 401 -7.63 -5.33 -3.88
CA TYR A 401 -7.86 -4.05 -3.25
C TYR A 401 -8.60 -3.10 -4.19
N CYS A 402 -9.84 -2.75 -3.86
CA CYS A 402 -10.71 -1.89 -4.68
C CYS A 402 -10.57 -0.40 -4.35
N GLY A 403 -9.56 -0.01 -3.56
CA GLY A 403 -9.27 1.38 -3.21
C GLY A 403 -9.97 1.87 -1.93
N LEU A 404 -9.75 3.15 -1.63
CA LEU A 404 -10.41 3.88 -0.54
C LEU A 404 -11.51 4.77 -1.08
N CYS A 405 -12.54 4.98 -0.26
CA CYS A 405 -13.59 5.94 -0.55
C CYS A 405 -13.23 7.31 0.07
N ASN A 406 -13.67 8.41 -0.54
CA ASN A 406 -13.65 9.75 0.08
C ASN A 406 -14.87 9.90 1.02
N GLY A 407 -14.93 9.03 2.03
CA GLY A 407 -16.10 8.78 2.89
C GLY A 407 -16.03 7.39 3.51
N SER A 408 -17.18 6.76 3.74
CA SER A 408 -17.24 5.43 4.35
C SER A 408 -17.26 4.32 3.31
N CYS A 409 -16.49 3.25 3.55
CA CYS A 409 -16.60 1.98 2.82
C CYS A 409 -17.61 1.09 3.54
N ILE A 410 -18.80 0.89 2.97
CA ILE A 410 -19.79 -0.06 3.51
C ILE A 410 -20.09 -1.08 2.44
N ASN A 411 -19.94 -2.37 2.77
CA ASN A 411 -20.16 -3.49 1.84
C ASN A 411 -19.41 -3.33 0.50
N ASN A 412 -18.17 -2.81 0.57
CA ASN A 412 -17.31 -2.52 -0.58
C ASN A 412 -17.88 -1.49 -1.57
N GLN A 413 -18.74 -0.60 -1.08
CA GLN A 413 -19.26 0.55 -1.82
C GLN A 413 -18.80 1.84 -1.19
N CYS A 414 -18.33 2.77 -2.03
CA CYS A 414 -18.07 4.15 -1.67
C CYS A 414 -19.39 4.82 -1.32
N ILE A 415 -19.60 5.14 -0.05
CA ILE A 415 -20.68 6.04 0.36
C ILE A 415 -20.08 7.44 0.50
N PRO A 416 -20.49 8.41 -0.34
CA PRO A 416 -20.05 9.80 -0.20
C PRO A 416 -20.34 10.30 1.22
N THR A 417 -19.43 11.07 1.79
CA THR A 417 -19.72 11.83 3.01
C THR A 417 -20.93 12.73 2.76
N CYS A 418 -21.99 12.53 3.54
CA CYS A 418 -23.17 13.38 3.45
C CYS A 418 -22.78 14.81 3.80
N VAL A 419 -22.97 15.74 2.86
CA VAL A 419 -22.72 17.17 3.08
C VAL A 419 -24.01 17.77 3.65
N PRO A 420 -24.02 18.24 4.91
CA PRO A 420 -25.20 18.87 5.49
C PRO A 420 -25.61 20.07 4.64
N THR A 421 -26.89 20.16 4.32
CA THR A 421 -27.46 21.35 3.69
C THR A 421 -27.37 22.56 4.63
N THR A 422 -27.55 23.79 4.14
CA THR A 422 -27.60 24.98 5.00
C THR A 422 -29.04 25.45 5.19
N CYS A 423 -29.31 26.15 6.31
CA CYS A 423 -30.62 26.78 6.55
C CYS A 423 -31.08 27.64 5.36
N ALA A 424 -30.18 28.46 4.82
CA ALA A 424 -30.46 29.31 3.66
C ALA A 424 -30.77 28.50 2.40
N ALA A 425 -30.06 27.39 2.16
CA ALA A 425 -30.32 26.51 1.02
C ALA A 425 -31.68 25.79 1.10
N GLN A 426 -32.19 25.56 2.32
CA GLN A 426 -33.55 25.04 2.55
C GLN A 426 -34.60 26.14 2.70
N GLY A 427 -34.24 27.41 2.51
CA GLY A 427 -35.16 28.55 2.64
C GLY A 427 -35.61 28.85 4.07
N ALA A 428 -34.92 28.32 5.09
CA ALA A 428 -35.22 28.55 6.50
C ALA A 428 -34.43 29.73 7.06
N SER A 429 -35.12 30.59 7.82
CA SER A 429 -34.54 31.76 8.51
C SER A 429 -34.70 31.70 10.03
N CYS A 430 -35.33 30.66 10.56
CA CYS A 430 -35.55 30.41 11.99
C CYS A 430 -35.94 28.94 12.23
N GLY A 431 -35.92 28.50 13.48
CA GLY A 431 -36.34 27.15 13.89
C GLY A 431 -35.28 26.09 13.65
N SER A 432 -35.62 24.84 13.93
CA SER A 432 -34.72 23.70 13.76
C SER A 432 -35.19 22.79 12.62
N ILE A 433 -34.33 22.56 11.63
CA ILE A 433 -34.66 21.76 10.44
C ILE A 433 -33.70 20.57 10.29
N PRO A 434 -34.10 19.45 9.67
CA PRO A 434 -33.19 18.37 9.36
C PRO A 434 -32.07 18.82 8.43
N ASP A 435 -30.84 18.38 8.66
CA ASP A 435 -29.68 18.76 7.85
C ASP A 435 -29.53 17.97 6.54
N GLY A 436 -30.38 16.95 6.34
CA GLY A 436 -30.33 16.01 5.21
C GLY A 436 -29.40 14.82 5.42
N CYS A 437 -28.68 14.78 6.55
CA CYS A 437 -27.66 13.79 6.92
C CYS A 437 -27.97 13.06 8.24
N GLY A 438 -29.19 13.23 8.76
CA GLY A 438 -29.64 12.63 10.03
C GLY A 438 -29.35 13.48 11.27
N GLY A 439 -28.79 14.68 11.10
CA GLY A 439 -28.66 15.71 12.11
C GLY A 439 -29.71 16.82 11.96
N THR A 440 -29.61 17.83 12.82
CA THR A 440 -30.54 18.98 12.85
C THR A 440 -29.73 20.28 12.77
N LEU A 441 -30.10 21.18 11.87
CA LEU A 441 -29.61 22.55 11.79
C LEU A 441 -30.49 23.45 12.66
N ASP A 442 -29.87 24.29 13.48
CA ASP A 442 -30.55 25.38 14.16
C ASP A 442 -30.40 26.68 13.35
N CYS A 443 -31.51 27.14 12.78
CA CYS A 443 -31.58 28.32 11.93
C CYS A 443 -31.86 29.61 12.73
N GLY A 444 -31.83 29.54 14.06
CA GLY A 444 -31.98 30.68 14.96
C GLY A 444 -33.44 31.04 15.26
N SER A 445 -33.64 32.20 15.90
CA SER A 445 -34.97 32.71 16.28
C SER A 445 -35.29 34.01 15.53
N CYS A 446 -36.58 34.29 15.35
CA CYS A 446 -37.01 35.57 14.77
C CYS A 446 -36.83 36.72 15.78
N GLY A 447 -36.53 37.92 15.27
CA GLY A 447 -36.47 39.13 16.07
C GLY A 447 -37.80 39.46 16.77
N THR A 448 -37.74 40.30 17.81
CA THR A 448 -38.91 40.71 18.60
C THR A 448 -40.05 41.25 17.74
N GLY A 449 -41.22 40.62 17.81
CA GLY A 449 -42.41 40.97 17.03
C GLY A 449 -42.68 40.08 15.81
N ALA A 450 -41.71 39.25 15.40
CA ALA A 450 -41.90 38.25 14.34
C ALA A 450 -42.10 36.85 14.93
N THR A 451 -42.93 36.05 14.28
CA THR A 451 -43.19 34.65 14.65
C THR A 451 -42.55 33.70 13.65
N CYS A 452 -41.84 32.69 14.14
CA CYS A 452 -41.28 31.65 13.28
C CYS A 452 -42.40 30.69 12.86
N THR A 453 -42.85 30.78 11.61
CA THR A 453 -43.89 29.91 11.06
C THR A 453 -43.32 29.18 9.86
N ASN A 454 -43.40 27.85 9.87
CA ASN A 454 -42.79 26.99 8.83
C ASN A 454 -41.31 27.30 8.56
N ASN A 455 -40.54 27.52 9.63
CA ASN A 455 -39.10 27.84 9.59
C ASN A 455 -38.73 29.13 8.84
N VAL A 456 -39.72 30.00 8.60
CA VAL A 456 -39.55 31.34 8.04
C VAL A 456 -40.12 32.36 9.03
N CYS A 457 -39.41 33.47 9.21
CA CYS A 457 -39.92 34.55 10.04
C CYS A 457 -41.09 35.27 9.34
N THR A 458 -42.27 35.22 9.95
CA THR A 458 -43.50 35.84 9.45
C THR A 458 -44.10 36.77 10.52
N GLY A 459 -44.41 38.01 10.14
CA GLY A 459 -44.84 39.08 11.05
C GLY A 459 -44.15 40.41 10.70
N GLN A 460 -44.92 41.50 10.69
CA GLN A 460 -44.60 42.82 10.11
C GLN A 460 -43.12 43.25 10.12
N THR A 461 -42.60 43.61 8.95
CA THR A 461 -41.35 44.39 8.81
C THR A 461 -41.61 45.83 9.26
N CYS A 462 -41.02 46.24 10.39
CA CYS A 462 -40.91 47.65 10.75
C CYS A 462 -40.05 48.35 9.69
N ALA A 463 -40.43 49.57 9.28
CA ALA A 463 -39.64 50.32 8.29
C ALA A 463 -38.22 50.62 8.78
N HIS A 464 -38.06 50.82 10.10
CA HIS A 464 -36.80 50.98 10.83
C HIS A 464 -37.05 50.77 12.34
N SER A 465 -36.02 50.93 13.17
CA SER A 465 -36.15 50.91 14.64
C SER A 465 -36.64 52.25 15.20
N GLU A 466 -37.18 52.24 16.43
CA GLU A 466 -37.61 53.41 17.19
C GLU A 466 -36.48 54.43 17.48
N CYS A 467 -35.22 54.01 17.29
CA CYS A 467 -34.02 54.82 17.52
C CYS A 467 -33.50 55.53 16.27
N THR A 468 -34.12 55.32 15.11
CA THR A 468 -33.70 55.94 13.84
C THR A 468 -34.85 56.76 13.29
N THR A 469 -34.57 57.95 12.75
CA THR A 469 -35.60 58.76 12.09
C THR A 469 -35.97 58.16 10.73
N GLY A 470 -37.24 58.30 10.33
CA GLY A 470 -37.74 57.79 9.06
C GLY A 470 -39.25 57.95 8.89
N GLY A 471 -39.86 57.05 8.11
CA GLY A 471 -41.31 57.03 7.91
C GLY A 471 -42.07 56.74 9.21
N ALA A 472 -43.38 57.01 9.25
CA ALA A 472 -44.19 56.74 10.44
C ALA A 472 -44.08 55.27 10.88
N LEU A 473 -43.89 55.02 12.18
CA LEU A 473 -43.84 53.67 12.74
C LEU A 473 -45.23 53.22 13.18
N THR A 474 -45.65 52.00 12.82
CA THR A 474 -46.97 51.51 13.25
C THR A 474 -46.98 51.15 14.74
N LYS A 475 -48.13 51.32 15.41
CA LYS A 475 -48.30 50.98 16.85
C LYS A 475 -47.86 49.55 17.20
N SER A 476 -47.94 48.61 16.26
CA SER A 476 -47.55 47.21 16.43
C SER A 476 -46.05 46.94 16.26
N CYS A 477 -45.23 47.94 15.93
CA CYS A 477 -43.81 47.76 15.65
C CYS A 477 -42.96 47.40 16.88
N SER A 478 -43.25 48.00 18.04
CA SER A 478 -42.67 47.63 19.33
C SER A 478 -43.58 48.10 20.46
N SER A 479 -43.36 47.59 21.68
CA SER A 479 -44.05 48.11 22.87
C SER A 479 -43.74 49.58 23.10
N CYS A 480 -42.53 50.04 22.76
CA CYS A 480 -42.15 51.44 22.84
C CYS A 480 -42.86 52.27 21.76
N ALA A 481 -42.92 51.77 20.52
CA ALA A 481 -43.67 52.42 19.45
C ALA A 481 -45.13 52.64 19.88
N ASN A 482 -45.81 51.62 20.41
CA ASN A 482 -47.16 51.77 20.94
C ASN A 482 -47.26 52.88 22.01
N THR A 483 -46.33 52.91 22.98
CA THR A 483 -46.30 53.92 24.05
C THR A 483 -46.15 55.33 23.50
N VAL A 484 -45.19 55.56 22.60
CA VAL A 484 -44.97 56.87 21.95
C VAL A 484 -46.18 57.23 21.08
N CYS A 485 -46.71 56.31 20.28
CA CYS A 485 -47.90 56.56 19.45
C CYS A 485 -49.17 56.93 20.25
N ASN A 486 -49.24 56.54 21.53
CA ASN A 486 -50.35 56.88 22.41
C ASN A 486 -50.13 58.22 23.13
N ALA A 487 -48.88 58.66 23.26
CA ALA A 487 -48.51 59.98 23.78
C ALA A 487 -48.52 61.05 22.69
N ASP A 488 -47.96 60.75 21.52
CA ASP A 488 -47.96 61.57 20.31
C ASP A 488 -48.40 60.75 19.08
N SER A 489 -49.59 61.08 18.57
CA SER A 489 -50.15 60.43 17.39
C SER A 489 -49.43 60.77 16.07
N TYR A 490 -48.66 61.86 16.03
CA TYR A 490 -47.91 62.29 14.84
C TYR A 490 -46.88 61.24 14.42
N CYS A 491 -46.20 60.64 15.41
CA CYS A 491 -45.16 59.63 15.23
C CYS A 491 -45.61 58.41 14.42
N CYS A 492 -46.92 58.13 14.40
CA CYS A 492 -47.47 56.88 13.90
C CYS A 492 -48.50 57.05 12.78
N THR A 493 -48.74 58.30 12.40
CA THR A 493 -49.64 58.66 11.31
C THR A 493 -48.95 59.50 10.24
N THR A 494 -47.87 60.22 10.59
CA THR A 494 -47.21 61.16 9.68
C THR A 494 -45.73 60.83 9.46
N ALA A 495 -44.89 60.86 10.51
CA ALA A 495 -43.45 60.56 10.39
C ALA A 495 -42.83 60.22 11.75
N TRP A 496 -41.73 59.46 11.77
CA TRP A 496 -40.96 59.20 12.98
C TRP A 496 -39.70 60.07 12.99
N ASP A 497 -39.81 61.27 13.54
CA ASP A 497 -38.74 62.29 13.50
C ASP A 497 -37.90 62.33 14.81
N SER A 498 -37.04 63.34 14.94
CA SER A 498 -36.17 63.48 16.11
C SER A 498 -36.94 63.71 17.41
N ILE A 499 -38.16 64.24 17.35
CA ILE A 499 -39.03 64.41 18.53
C ILE A 499 -39.52 63.02 18.95
N CYS A 500 -40.02 62.21 18.01
CA CYS A 500 -40.44 60.82 18.27
C CYS A 500 -39.32 59.96 18.87
N VAL A 501 -38.08 60.12 18.38
CA VAL A 501 -36.89 59.45 18.95
C VAL A 501 -36.58 59.96 20.37
N SER A 502 -36.78 61.26 20.65
CA SER A 502 -36.59 61.83 21.99
C SER A 502 -37.66 61.38 22.98
N GLU A 503 -38.91 61.24 22.52
CA GLU A 503 -40.02 60.71 23.31
C GLU A 503 -39.85 59.21 23.58
N ALA A 504 -39.38 58.44 22.59
CA ALA A 504 -38.99 57.05 22.80
C ALA A 504 -37.91 56.92 23.88
N ASN A 505 -36.91 57.82 23.87
CA ASN A 505 -35.87 57.86 24.89
C ASN A 505 -36.41 58.20 26.30
N GLN A 506 -37.35 59.14 26.41
CA GLN A 506 -37.91 59.56 27.70
C GLN A 506 -38.95 58.57 28.26
N LEU A 507 -39.84 58.05 27.41
CA LEU A 507 -40.98 57.23 27.84
C LEU A 507 -40.63 55.75 27.98
N CYS A 508 -39.64 55.26 27.23
CA CYS A 508 -39.27 53.85 27.20
C CYS A 508 -37.92 53.53 27.86
N GLY A 509 -37.14 54.56 28.24
CA GLY A 509 -35.86 54.42 28.94
C GLY A 509 -34.68 54.11 28.01
N SER A 510 -33.69 55.00 28.03
CA SER A 510 -32.25 54.91 27.66
C SER A 510 -31.77 54.07 26.47
N THR A 511 -32.64 53.53 25.61
CA THR A 511 -32.25 52.56 24.56
C THR A 511 -31.92 53.20 23.22
N CYS A 512 -32.09 54.51 23.06
CA CYS A 512 -31.65 55.25 21.87
C CYS A 512 -30.58 56.31 22.20
N SER A 513 -29.57 55.92 22.99
CA SER A 513 -28.28 56.60 23.08
C SER A 513 -27.25 55.83 22.27
N GLY A 514 -26.86 56.35 21.11
CA GLY A 514 -25.81 55.77 20.29
C GLY A 514 -24.45 55.76 21.02
N GLY A 515 -23.69 54.68 20.85
CA GLY A 515 -22.24 54.71 20.98
C GLY A 515 -21.63 54.35 22.34
N GLY A 516 -22.14 53.32 23.02
CA GLY A 516 -21.29 52.55 23.94
C GLY A 516 -20.72 51.35 23.18
N SER A 517 -19.44 51.38 22.82
CA SER A 517 -18.73 50.22 22.27
C SER A 517 -18.86 49.06 23.25
N CYS A 518 -19.83 48.17 23.03
CA CYS A 518 -19.78 46.87 23.64
C CYS A 518 -18.65 46.14 22.94
N THR A 519 -17.48 46.11 23.56
CA THR A 519 -16.33 45.38 23.02
C THR A 519 -16.63 43.91 23.23
N PRO A 520 -16.87 43.13 22.16
CA PRO A 520 -17.14 41.71 22.30
C PRO A 520 -15.94 41.08 23.02
N THR A 521 -16.22 40.25 24.01
CA THR A 521 -15.15 39.45 24.61
C THR A 521 -14.56 38.51 23.55
N THR A 522 -13.47 37.82 23.84
CA THR A 522 -12.92 36.81 22.94
C THR A 522 -13.06 35.43 23.56
N CYS A 523 -13.08 34.40 22.71
CA CYS A 523 -13.02 33.01 23.16
C CYS A 523 -11.86 32.78 24.14
N ALA A 524 -10.68 33.32 23.83
CA ALA A 524 -9.51 33.26 24.71
C ALA A 524 -9.72 33.98 26.04
N ALA A 525 -10.35 35.16 26.05
CA ALA A 525 -10.63 35.91 27.28
C ALA A 525 -11.63 35.20 28.22
N GLN A 526 -12.50 34.34 27.68
CA GLN A 526 -13.40 33.48 28.46
C GLN A 526 -12.83 32.07 28.74
N GLY A 527 -11.58 31.80 28.34
CA GLY A 527 -10.93 30.50 28.51
C GLY A 527 -11.57 29.38 27.68
N LYS A 528 -12.19 29.72 26.54
CA LYS A 528 -12.90 28.81 25.64
C LYS A 528 -12.16 28.66 24.32
N ASN A 529 -12.16 27.45 23.76
CA ASN A 529 -11.44 27.13 22.51
C ASN A 529 -12.22 26.18 21.59
N CYS A 530 -13.52 25.98 21.85
CA CYS A 530 -14.42 25.31 20.91
C CYS A 530 -15.89 25.68 21.14
N GLY A 531 -16.71 25.48 20.12
CA GLY A 531 -18.15 25.71 20.17
C GLY A 531 -18.53 27.21 20.21
N SER A 532 -19.82 27.47 20.39
CA SER A 532 -20.38 28.82 20.38
C SER A 532 -20.58 29.36 21.80
N ILE A 533 -20.18 30.61 22.06
CA ILE A 533 -20.39 31.28 23.35
C ILE A 533 -20.95 32.70 23.15
N PRO A 534 -21.68 33.25 24.12
CA PRO A 534 -22.12 34.65 24.06
C PRO A 534 -20.92 35.60 24.06
N ASP A 535 -21.00 36.65 23.24
CA ASP A 535 -19.95 37.67 23.11
C ASP A 535 -20.02 38.78 24.19
N GLY A 536 -21.03 38.71 25.07
CA GLY A 536 -21.31 39.70 26.10
C GLY A 536 -22.07 40.95 25.62
N CYS A 537 -22.36 41.02 24.32
CA CYS A 537 -22.97 42.15 23.60
C CYS A 537 -24.25 41.77 22.85
N GLY A 538 -24.76 40.56 23.08
CA GLY A 538 -25.95 40.01 22.41
C GLY A 538 -25.64 39.25 21.12
N GLY A 539 -24.36 39.16 20.72
CA GLY A 539 -23.86 38.31 19.64
C GLY A 539 -23.28 36.98 20.15
N THR A 540 -22.83 36.15 19.21
CA THR A 540 -22.25 34.82 19.49
C THR A 540 -20.86 34.72 18.86
N LEU A 541 -19.85 34.32 19.65
CA LEU A 541 -18.51 34.00 19.19
C LEU A 541 -18.41 32.50 18.88
N ASN A 542 -17.85 32.16 17.72
CA ASN A 542 -17.49 30.79 17.40
C ASN A 542 -16.01 30.54 17.74
N CYS A 543 -15.76 29.72 18.75
CA CYS A 543 -14.43 29.45 19.27
C CYS A 543 -13.69 28.32 18.53
N GLY A 544 -14.23 27.87 17.40
CA GLY A 544 -13.64 26.84 16.56
C GLY A 544 -14.11 25.43 16.91
N THR A 545 -13.51 24.45 16.25
CA THR A 545 -13.72 23.01 16.48
C THR A 545 -12.46 22.41 17.08
N CYS A 546 -12.62 21.37 17.89
CA CYS A 546 -11.47 20.66 18.43
C CYS A 546 -10.70 19.91 17.34
N ALA A 547 -9.39 19.76 17.55
CA ALA A 547 -8.56 18.90 16.70
C ALA A 547 -9.09 17.45 16.72
N SER A 548 -8.86 16.73 15.61
CA SER A 548 -9.33 15.35 15.42
C SER A 548 -9.07 14.47 16.64
N GLY A 549 -10.15 13.90 17.20
CA GLY A 549 -10.12 13.02 18.36
C GLY A 549 -10.51 13.67 19.71
N SER A 550 -10.51 15.00 19.81
CA SER A 550 -10.96 15.71 21.03
C SER A 550 -12.45 16.07 20.98
N THR A 551 -13.12 16.06 22.14
CA THR A 551 -14.53 16.45 22.27
C THR A 551 -14.67 17.84 22.90
N CYS A 552 -15.57 18.66 22.35
CA CYS A 552 -15.89 19.96 22.94
C CYS A 552 -16.84 19.78 24.13
N SER A 553 -16.36 20.02 25.35
CA SER A 553 -17.17 19.93 26.58
C SER A 553 -17.07 21.25 27.35
N ASN A 554 -18.22 21.85 27.67
CA ASN A 554 -18.30 23.19 28.27
C ASN A 554 -17.48 24.26 27.52
N ASN A 555 -17.47 24.20 26.18
CA ASN A 555 -16.73 25.10 25.28
C ASN A 555 -15.20 25.06 25.46
N VAL A 556 -14.69 23.97 26.02
CA VAL A 556 -13.26 23.66 26.13
C VAL A 556 -13.01 22.31 25.47
N CYS A 557 -11.98 22.22 24.62
CA CYS A 557 -11.55 20.96 24.04
C CYS A 557 -10.99 20.06 25.14
N VAL A 558 -11.67 18.95 25.36
CA VAL A 558 -11.23 17.91 26.29
C VAL A 558 -10.69 16.76 25.45
N ALA A 559 -9.41 16.46 25.67
CA ALA A 559 -8.76 15.27 25.14
C ALA A 559 -9.47 14.01 25.68
N PRO A 560 -9.62 12.96 24.85
CA PRO A 560 -10.12 11.68 25.33
C PRO A 560 -9.19 11.11 26.41
N ALA A 561 -9.70 10.37 27.39
CA ALA A 561 -8.82 9.69 28.36
C ALA A 561 -8.10 8.52 27.70
N CYS A 562 -6.80 8.33 27.95
CA CYS A 562 -6.11 7.13 27.49
C CYS A 562 -6.62 5.91 28.26
N THR A 563 -6.95 4.83 27.53
CA THR A 563 -7.49 3.57 28.09
C THR A 563 -6.40 2.75 28.79
N HIS A 564 -5.14 2.95 28.42
CA HIS A 564 -3.94 2.48 29.10
C HIS A 564 -2.76 3.40 28.77
N SER A 565 -1.59 3.14 29.36
CA SER A 565 -0.35 3.86 29.02
C SER A 565 0.14 3.51 27.62
N GLU A 566 0.74 4.48 26.93
CA GLU A 566 1.42 4.37 25.62
C GLU A 566 2.56 3.35 25.63
N CYS A 567 3.01 2.96 26.82
CA CYS A 567 4.12 2.04 27.05
C CYS A 567 3.66 0.57 27.14
N THR A 568 2.34 0.34 27.17
CA THR A 568 1.76 -0.99 27.26
C THR A 568 0.94 -1.26 26.00
N ALA A 569 1.15 -2.42 25.38
CA ALA A 569 0.34 -2.84 24.24
C ALA A 569 -1.10 -3.16 24.69
N GLY A 570 -2.08 -2.79 23.88
CA GLY A 570 -3.49 -2.96 24.21
C GLY A 570 -4.43 -2.47 23.11
N VAL A 571 -5.65 -2.12 23.50
CA VAL A 571 -6.63 -1.53 22.57
C VAL A 571 -6.09 -0.21 21.99
N ALA A 572 -6.53 0.18 20.79
CA ALA A 572 -6.06 1.43 20.19
C ALA A 572 -6.19 2.62 21.18
N LEU A 573 -5.14 3.44 21.28
CA LEU A 573 -5.20 4.68 22.07
C LEU A 573 -5.84 5.79 21.24
N PRO A 574 -6.88 6.47 21.73
CA PRO A 574 -7.52 7.53 20.98
C PRO A 574 -6.54 8.65 20.63
N GLN A 575 -6.58 9.11 19.38
CA GLN A 575 -5.82 10.29 18.97
C GLN A 575 -6.22 11.48 19.84
N GLY A 576 -5.22 12.20 20.38
CA GLY A 576 -5.47 13.28 21.32
C GLY A 576 -5.44 12.87 22.80
N CYS A 577 -5.42 11.57 23.14
CA CYS A 577 -5.50 11.17 24.55
C CYS A 577 -4.26 11.56 25.37
N SER A 578 -3.11 11.66 24.69
CA SER A 578 -1.91 12.32 25.17
C SER A 578 -1.16 12.97 24.01
N SER A 579 -0.17 13.82 24.34
CA SER A 579 0.74 14.38 23.34
C SER A 579 1.50 13.27 22.61
N CYS A 580 1.95 12.24 23.33
CA CYS A 580 2.67 11.12 22.75
C CYS A 580 1.79 10.27 21.82
N ALA A 581 0.59 9.90 22.28
CA ALA A 581 -0.38 9.20 21.45
C ALA A 581 -0.64 10.00 20.16
N SER A 582 -0.89 11.31 20.27
CA SER A 582 -1.09 12.18 19.10
C SER A 582 0.09 12.20 18.13
N THR A 583 1.32 12.22 18.65
CA THR A 583 2.55 12.20 17.84
C THR A 583 2.73 10.85 17.13
N VAL A 584 2.48 9.73 17.81
CA VAL A 584 2.52 8.40 17.20
C VAL A 584 1.39 8.25 16.19
N CYS A 585 0.15 8.61 16.52
CA CYS A 585 -1.00 8.55 15.60
C CYS A 585 -0.79 9.36 14.30
N ALA A 586 -0.04 10.46 14.37
CA ALA A 586 0.23 11.30 13.22
C ALA A 586 1.21 10.66 12.23
N VAL A 587 2.02 9.71 12.70
CA VAL A 587 2.98 8.94 11.90
C VAL A 587 2.43 7.57 11.54
N ASP A 588 1.78 6.90 12.50
CA ASP A 588 1.12 5.62 12.33
C ASP A 588 -0.36 5.68 12.78
N PRO A 589 -1.30 5.95 11.85
CA PRO A 589 -2.73 5.95 12.14
C PRO A 589 -3.28 4.59 12.62
N TYR A 590 -2.56 3.47 12.39
CA TYR A 590 -2.97 2.14 12.84
C TYR A 590 -3.05 2.05 14.36
N CYS A 591 -2.09 2.66 15.06
CA CYS A 591 -2.00 2.68 16.52
C CYS A 591 -3.25 3.24 17.21
N CYS A 592 -4.00 4.09 16.51
CA CYS A 592 -5.10 4.87 17.07
C CYS A 592 -6.48 4.55 16.50
N SER A 593 -6.51 3.77 15.43
CA SER A 593 -7.75 3.32 14.77
C SER A 593 -8.02 1.83 14.98
N THR A 594 -6.97 1.02 15.16
CA THR A 594 -7.09 -0.44 15.14
C THR A 594 -6.55 -1.07 16.42
N TYR A 595 -5.26 -0.93 16.72
CA TYR A 595 -4.64 -1.58 17.88
C TYR A 595 -3.32 -0.93 18.28
N TRP A 596 -3.06 -0.77 19.59
CA TRP A 596 -1.79 -0.23 20.09
C TRP A 596 -0.82 -1.39 20.37
N ASP A 597 -0.07 -1.82 19.35
CA ASP A 597 0.78 -3.01 19.43
C ASP A 597 2.24 -2.72 19.85
N GLY A 598 3.12 -3.72 19.73
CA GLY A 598 4.54 -3.58 20.09
C GLY A 598 5.32 -2.59 19.21
N THR A 599 4.87 -2.35 17.98
CA THR A 599 5.43 -1.34 17.08
C THR A 599 5.05 0.04 17.58
N CYS A 600 3.77 0.27 17.89
CA CYS A 600 3.27 1.52 18.49
C CYS A 600 4.02 1.88 19.79
N VAL A 601 4.28 0.88 20.65
CA VAL A 601 5.08 1.08 21.87
C VAL A 601 6.53 1.44 21.55
N THR A 602 7.11 0.86 20.49
CA THR A 602 8.49 1.16 20.07
C THR A 602 8.59 2.56 19.48
N GLU A 603 7.62 2.97 18.68
CA GLU A 603 7.50 4.32 18.12
C GLU A 603 7.28 5.36 19.23
N ALA A 604 6.38 5.08 20.18
CA ALA A 604 6.20 5.92 21.37
C ALA A 604 7.51 6.10 22.15
N LYS A 605 8.30 5.03 22.31
CA LYS A 605 9.62 5.10 22.97
C LYS A 605 10.61 5.97 22.19
N GLN A 606 10.65 5.84 20.87
CA GLN A 606 11.58 6.57 20.01
C GLN A 606 11.22 8.05 19.87
N MET A 607 9.93 8.35 19.75
CA MET A 607 9.43 9.69 19.41
C MET A 607 9.14 10.55 20.64
N CYS A 608 8.75 9.93 21.76
CA CYS A 608 8.29 10.68 22.94
C CYS A 608 9.30 10.75 24.08
N GLY A 609 10.32 9.87 24.11
CA GLY A 609 11.48 9.94 25.01
C GLY A 609 11.18 9.79 26.52
N ASN A 610 11.81 8.80 27.16
CA ASN A 610 11.92 8.58 28.62
C ASN A 610 10.63 8.37 29.45
N THR A 611 9.43 8.40 28.88
CA THR A 611 8.17 8.20 29.65
C THR A 611 7.73 6.75 29.79
N CYS A 612 8.40 5.82 29.09
CA CYS A 612 8.15 4.39 29.20
C CYS A 612 9.23 3.70 30.02
N LEU A 613 9.12 3.80 31.35
CA LEU A 613 9.91 3.02 32.31
C LEU A 613 9.37 1.59 32.44
#